data_AF-A0A242JYJ6-F1
#
_entry.id   AF-A0A242JYJ6-F1
#
_cell.length_a   1.000
_cell.length_b   1.000
_cell.length_c   1.000
_cell.angle_alpha   90.00
_cell.angle_beta   90.00
_cell.angle_gamma   90.00
#
_symmetry.space_group_name_H-M   'P 1'
#
loop_
_entity.id
_entity.type
_entity.pdbx_description
1 polymer ?
#
loop_
_entity_poly.entity_id
_entity_poly.type
_entity_poly.pdbx_seq_one_letter_code
_entity_poly.pdbx_strand_id
1 'polypeptide(L)' 'MTMYSIGEFGKQIGVTPQTLRNWDKKGELKPAHVSQGGTRYYSEEQRNQFLGIAGRKKPKRITIGYCRVSSNKKMT' A
#
# COMPACT_ATOMS: atom_id res chain seq x y z
N MET A 1 -10.54 2.41 19.88
CA MET A 1 -10.24 2.72 18.46
C MET A 1 -8.92 2.04 18.13
N THR A 2 -8.96 0.90 17.44
CA THR A 2 -7.75 0.12 17.14
C THR A 2 -6.97 0.81 16.02
N MET A 3 -5.69 1.07 16.27
CA MET A 3 -4.78 1.70 15.31
C MET A 3 -3.68 0.71 14.94
N TYR A 4 -3.38 0.63 13.64
CA TYR A 4 -2.36 -0.25 13.10
C TYR A 4 -1.18 0.57 12.63
N SER A 5 0.03 0.14 12.97
CA SER A 5 1.23 0.67 12.34
C SER A 5 1.23 0.37 10.84
N ILE A 6 1.99 1.14 10.06
CA ILE A 6 2.13 0.91 8.61
C ILE A 6 2.53 -0.54 8.26
N GLY A 7 3.31 -1.21 9.12
CA GLY A 7 3.71 -2.60 8.94
C GLY A 7 2.56 -3.57 9.17
N GLU A 8 1.82 -3.40 10.26
CA GLU A 8 0.66 -4.25 10.59
C GLU A 8 -0.46 -4.08 9.57
N PHE A 9 -0.76 -2.82 9.20
CA PHE A 9 -1.76 -2.51 8.20
C PHE A 9 -1.42 -3.14 6.85
N GLY A 10 -0.16 -3.00 6.40
CA GLY A 10 0.32 -3.62 5.17
C GLY A 10 0.19 -5.14 5.17
N LYS A 11 0.57 -5.79 6.28
CA LYS A 11 0.42 -7.25 6.44
C LYS A 11 -1.04 -7.69 6.32
N GLN A 12 -1.98 -6.94 6.91
CA GLN A 12 -3.39 -7.29 6.90
C GLN A 12 -4.03 -7.15 5.50
N ILE A 13 -3.68 -6.11 4.75
CA ILE A 13 -4.24 -5.89 3.40
C ILE A 13 -3.40 -6.51 2.27
N GLY A 14 -2.30 -7.17 2.61
CA GLY A 14 -1.41 -7.86 1.66
C GLY A 14 -0.53 -6.93 0.81
N VAL A 15 -0.19 -5.74 1.31
CA VAL A 15 0.71 -4.80 0.61
C VAL A 15 1.96 -4.47 1.42
N THR A 16 3.02 -4.07 0.72
CA THR A 16 4.26 -3.65 1.38
C THR A 16 4.11 -2.27 2.04
N PRO A 17 4.84 -1.98 3.13
CA PRO A 17 4.86 -0.64 3.72
C PRO A 17 5.27 0.46 2.74
N GLN A 18 6.10 0.14 1.74
CA GLN A 18 6.49 1.07 0.69
C GLN A 18 5.30 1.47 -0.19
N THR A 19 4.40 0.53 -0.50
CA THR A 19 3.18 0.80 -1.25
C THR A 19 2.30 1.80 -0.51
N LEU A 20 2.15 1.62 0.81
CA LEU A 20 1.39 2.55 1.66
C LEU A 20 2.01 3.95 1.70
N ARG A 21 3.35 4.06 1.74
CA ARG A 21 4.04 5.37 1.64
C ARG A 21 3.80 6.03 0.30
N ASN A 22 3.79 5.25 -0.78
CA ASN A 22 3.51 5.76 -2.12
C ASN A 22 2.06 6.26 -2.24
N TRP A 23 1.10 5.53 -1.66
CA TRP A 23 -0.30 5.96 -1.61
C TRP A 23 -0.51 7.24 -0.80
N ASP A 24 0.17 7.39 0.34
CA ASP A 24 0.16 8.65 1.10
C ASP A 24 0.72 9.80 0.24
N LYS A 25 1.87 9.61 -0.40
CA LYS A 25 2.47 10.63 -1.30
C LYS A 25 1.54 11.02 -2.44
N LYS A 26 0.81 10.07 -3.02
CA LYS A 26 -0.13 10.30 -4.12
C LYS A 26 -1.50 10.83 -3.65
N GLY A 27 -1.80 10.76 -2.36
CA GLY A 27 -3.12 11.09 -1.82
C GLY A 27 -4.17 10.01 -2.05
N GLU A 28 -3.78 8.81 -2.48
CA GLU A 28 -4.69 7.66 -2.68
C GLU A 28 -5.17 7.09 -1.34
N LEU A 29 -4.31 7.11 -0.31
CA LEU A 29 -4.65 6.71 1.05
C LEU A 29 -3.87 7.55 2.06
N LYS A 30 -4.58 8.33 2.87
CA LYS A 30 -3.97 9.12 3.96
C LYS A 30 -4.00 8.35 5.28
N PRO A 31 -2.93 8.40 6.09
CA PRO A 31 -2.96 7.82 7.44
C PRO A 31 -3.98 8.54 8.31
N ALA A 32 -4.65 7.81 9.20
CA ALA A 32 -5.59 8.37 10.16
C ALA A 32 -4.87 9.22 11.22
N HIS A 33 -3.65 8.84 11.58
CA HIS A 33 -2.83 9.57 12.53
C HIS A 33 -1.35 9.50 12.15
N VAL A 34 -0.63 10.58 12.41
CA VAL A 34 0.82 10.66 12.27
C VAL A 34 1.41 11.10 13.60
N SER A 35 2.24 10.25 14.21
CA SER A 35 2.95 10.57 15.45
C SER A 35 3.99 11.68 15.19
N GLN A 36 4.42 12.38 16.24
CA GLN A 36 5.47 13.39 16.18
C GLN A 36 6.78 12.86 15.55
N GLY A 37 7.07 11.56 15.69
CA GLY A 37 8.21 10.90 15.04
C GLY A 37 8.01 10.55 13.55
N GLY A 38 6.89 10.95 12.94
CA GLY A 38 6.57 10.66 11.53
C GLY A 38 6.04 9.26 11.26
N THR A 39 5.75 8.49 12.30
CA THR A 39 5.14 7.15 12.19
C THR A 39 3.67 7.28 11.81
N ARG A 40 3.28 6.54 10.76
CA ARG A 40 1.93 6.53 10.19
C ARG A 40 1.10 5.41 10.81
N TYR A 41 -0.11 5.76 11.23
CA TYR A 41 -1.09 4.86 11.79
C TYR A 41 -2.37 4.87 10.95
N TYR A 42 -2.95 3.69 10.78
CA TYR A 42 -4.17 3.47 10.03
C TYR A 42 -5.26 2.94 10.95
N SER A 43 -6.49 3.40 10.76
CA SER A 43 -7.63 2.96 11.57
C SER A 43 -8.18 1.61 11.11
N GLU A 44 -8.89 0.94 12.01
CA GLU A 44 -9.67 -0.26 11.69
C GLU A 44 -10.72 -0.02 10.60
N GLU A 45 -11.29 1.18 10.52
CA GLU A 45 -12.24 1.54 9.47
C GLU A 45 -11.60 1.52 8.08
N GLN A 46 -10.39 2.07 7.96
CA GLN A 46 -9.61 2.01 6.72
C GLN A 46 -9.29 0.55 6.35
N ARG A 47 -8.90 -0.26 7.34
CA ARG A 47 -8.63 -1.69 7.11
C ARG A 47 -9.88 -2.39 6.56
N ASN A 48 -11.04 -2.16 7.15
CA ASN A 48 -12.30 -2.79 6.74
C ASN A 48 -12.72 -2.36 5.32
N GLN A 49 -12.42 -1.11 4.94
CA GLN A 49 -12.62 -0.61 3.57
C GLN A 49 -11.78 -1.39 2.55
N PHE A 50 -10.50 -1.68 2.84
CA PHE A 50 -9.62 -2.42 1.93
C PHE A 50 -9.88 -3.93 1.91
N LEU A 51 -10.25 -4.52 3.04
CA LEU A 51 -10.59 -5.94 3.12
C LEU A 51 -11.93 -6.28 2.43
N GLY A 52 -12.67 -5.28 1.95
CA GLY A 52 -13.86 -5.50 1.14
C GLY A 52 -15.03 -6.12 1.90
N ILE A 53 -15.07 -5.97 3.23
CA ILE A 53 -16.27 -6.24 4.04
C ILE A 53 -17.40 -5.26 3.63
N ALA A 54 -17.03 -4.08 3.09
CA ALA A 54 -17.88 -3.26 2.25
C ALA A 54 -17.70 -3.66 0.78
N GLY A 55 -18.72 -4.28 0.20
CA GLY A 55 -18.70 -4.96 -1.09
C GLY A 55 -18.10 -4.20 -2.27
N ARG A 56 -17.30 -4.95 -3.06
CA ARG A 56 -17.07 -4.82 -4.51
C ARG A 56 -16.76 -3.42 -5.06
N LYS A 57 -15.46 -3.14 -5.25
CA LYS A 57 -14.97 -2.58 -6.53
C LYS A 57 -13.63 -3.22 -6.88
N LYS A 58 -13.65 -4.21 -7.78
CA LYS A 58 -12.45 -4.69 -8.45
C LYS A 58 -11.99 -3.58 -9.40
N PRO A 59 -10.85 -2.88 -9.20
CA PRO A 59 -10.33 -2.05 -10.27
C PRO A 59 -9.94 -2.95 -11.44
N LYS A 60 -10.26 -2.49 -12.65
CA LYS A 60 -9.97 -3.13 -13.92
C LYS A 60 -8.48 -3.53 -13.95
N ARG A 61 -8.20 -4.84 -13.93
CA ARG A 61 -6.83 -5.38 -14.01
C ARG A 61 -6.19 -4.90 -15.30
N ILE A 62 -5.23 -3.97 -15.23
CA ILE A 62 -4.23 -3.83 -16.28
C ILE A 62 -3.07 -4.73 -15.84
N THR A 63 -2.93 -5.87 -16.50
CA THR A 63 -1.75 -6.73 -16.37
C THR A 63 -0.57 -6.01 -17.00
N ILE A 64 0.22 -5.29 -16.19
CA ILE A 64 1.53 -4.81 -16.60
C ILE A 64 2.51 -5.90 -16.21
N GLY A 65 2.75 -6.85 -17.11
CA GLY A 65 3.84 -7.80 -16.95
C GLY A 65 5.16 -7.03 -16.93
N TYR A 66 5.83 -6.98 -15.77
CA TYR A 66 7.18 -6.42 -15.68
C TYR A 66 8.18 -7.47 -16.18
N CYS A 67 8.59 -7.39 -17.45
CA CYS A 67 9.76 -8.12 -17.91
C CYS A 67 11.02 -7.34 -17.50
N ARG A 68 11.68 -7.79 -16.43
CA ARG A 68 13.07 -7.43 -16.14
C ARG A 68 13.93 -7.93 -17.32
N VAL A 69 14.28 -7.05 -18.25
CA VAL A 69 15.33 -7.32 -19.23
C VAL A 69 16.65 -6.85 -18.63
N SER A 70 17.50 -7.79 -18.20
CA SER A 70 18.90 -7.46 -17.95
C SER A 70 19.55 -7.17 -19.29
N SER A 71 19.93 -5.92 -19.54
CA SER A 71 20.75 -5.57 -20.70
C SER A 71 22.13 -6.23 -20.55
N ASN A 72 22.43 -7.24 -21.38
CA ASN A 72 23.81 -7.66 -21.61
C ASN A 72 24.49 -6.56 -22.43
N LYS A 73 25.11 -5.59 -21.75
CA LYS A 73 25.98 -4.63 -22.44
C LYS A 73 27.29 -5.35 -22.79
N LYS A 74 27.56 -5.39 -24.11
CA LYS A 74 28.59 -6.18 -24.77
C LYS A 74 30.00 -5.77 -24.34
N MET A 75 30.82 -6.81 -24.29
CA MET A 75 32.28 -6.90 -24.35
C MET A 75 32.90 -5.81 -25.25
N THR A 76 33.93 -5.14 -24.75
CA THR A 76 34.97 -4.50 -25.57
C THR A 76 36.30 -4.88 -24.95
#